data_AF-A0A8V5G079-F1
#
_entry.id   AF-A0A8V5G079-F1
#
_cell.length_a   1.000
_cell.length_b   1.000
_cell.length_c   1.000
_cell.angle_alpha   90.00
_cell.angle_beta   90.00
_cell.angle_gamma   90.00
#
_symmetry.space_group_name_H-M   'P 1'
#
loop_
_entity.id
_entity.type
_entity.pdbx_description
1 polymer ?
#
loop_
_entity_poly.entity_id
_entity_poly.type
_entity_poly.pdbx_seq_one_letter_code
_entity_poly.pdbx_strand_id
1 'polypeptide(L)' 'MEQAPAPVPAAPPPAPSFSEVLRLVQSGQEPPGVRRPRASPTGDTPTASRLPPPAKPWAGRPLEHGSAHR' A
#
# COMPACT_ATOMS: atom_id res chain seq x y z
N MET A 1 13.20 45.82 27.39
CA MET A 1 13.50 44.92 26.26
C MET A 1 12.18 44.32 25.82
N GLU A 2 11.63 44.79 24.72
CA GLU A 2 10.40 44.23 24.15
C GLU A 2 10.80 42.97 23.38
N GLN A 3 10.34 41.79 23.83
CA GLN A 3 10.50 40.56 23.06
C GLN A 3 9.59 40.65 21.83
N ALA A 4 10.17 40.55 20.64
CA ALA A 4 9.41 40.34 19.42
C ALA A 4 8.67 38.99 19.51
N PRO A 5 7.40 38.91 19.07
CA PRO A 5 6.65 37.67 19.11
C PRO A 5 7.34 36.60 18.24
N ALA A 6 7.51 35.40 18.81
CA ALA A 6 8.05 34.25 18.08
C ALA A 6 7.17 33.93 16.87
N PRO A 7 7.75 33.50 15.72
CA PRO A 7 6.98 33.16 14.55
C PRO A 7 6.04 32.00 14.87
N VAL A 8 4.73 32.25 14.73
CA VAL A 8 3.72 31.19 14.80
C VAL A 8 3.95 30.19 13.67
N PRO A 9 3.88 28.87 13.93
CA PRO A 9 3.97 27.90 12.85
C PRO A 9 2.81 28.13 11.88
N ALA A 10 3.15 28.39 10.61
CA ALA A 10 2.18 28.59 9.56
C ALA A 10 1.29 27.34 9.41
N ALA A 11 0.00 27.55 9.20
CA ALA A 11 -0.94 26.46 8.93
C ALA A 11 -0.48 25.65 7.70
N PRO A 12 -0.65 24.31 7.71
CA PRO A 12 -0.31 23.50 6.55
C PRO A 12 -1.14 23.94 5.34
N PRO A 13 -0.56 23.92 4.13
CA PRO A 13 -1.28 24.29 2.92
C PRO A 13 -2.47 23.34 2.68
N PRO A 14 -3.53 23.83 2.02
CA PRO A 14 -4.69 23.01 1.68
C PRO A 14 -4.27 21.84 0.78
N ALA A 15 -4.93 20.69 0.96
CA ALA A 15 -4.72 19.53 0.10
C ALA A 15 -5.18 19.84 -1.35
N PRO A 16 -4.49 19.30 -2.38
CA PRO A 16 -4.88 19.51 -3.76
C PRO A 16 -6.24 18.87 -4.06
N SER A 17 -6.98 19.45 -5.00
CA SER A 17 -8.18 18.83 -5.55
C SER A 17 -7.83 17.59 -6.37
N PHE A 18 -8.82 16.72 -6.61
CA PHE A 18 -8.63 15.51 -7.40
C PHE A 18 -8.13 15.80 -8.82
N SER A 19 -8.66 16.83 -9.48
CA SER A 19 -8.24 17.23 -10.82
C SER A 19 -6.77 17.66 -10.87
N GLU A 20 -6.27 18.34 -9.84
CA GLU A 20 -4.86 18.71 -9.73
C GLU A 20 -3.96 17.49 -9.54
N VAL A 21 -4.38 16.55 -8.69
CA VAL A 21 -3.67 15.27 -8.52
C VAL A 21 -3.57 14.53 -9.86
N LEU A 22 -4.66 14.44 -10.61
CA LEU A 22 -4.66 13.80 -11.93
C LEU A 22 -3.72 14.48 -12.92
N ARG A 23 -3.66 15.81 -12.93
CA ARG A 23 -2.74 16.54 -13.81
C ARG A 23 -1.28 16.28 -13.46
N LEU A 24 -0.94 16.21 -12.18
CA LEU A 24 0.42 15.88 -11.72
C LEU A 24 0.82 14.47 -12.16
N VAL A 25 -0.06 13.49 -11.96
CA VAL A 25 0.21 12.10 -12.37
C VAL A 25 0.41 12.01 -13.90
N GLN A 26 -0.43 12.69 -14.68
CA GLN A 26 -0.33 12.70 -16.14
C GLN A 26 0.95 13.39 -16.65
N SER A 27 1.46 14.39 -15.94
CA SER A 27 2.74 15.04 -16.27
C SER A 27 3.97 14.28 -15.73
N GLY A 28 3.78 13.13 -15.10
CA GLY A 28 4.84 12.34 -14.49
C GLY A 28 5.39 12.94 -13.19
N GLN A 29 4.69 13.94 -12.63
CA GLN A 29 5.03 14.55 -11.35
C GLN A 29 4.35 13.82 -10.19
N GLU A 30 5.03 13.78 -9.05
CA GLU A 30 4.47 13.16 -7.85
C GLU A 30 3.53 14.11 -7.11
N PRO A 31 2.29 13.70 -6.80
CA PRO A 31 1.39 14.47 -5.94
C PRO A 31 1.94 14.67 -4.52
N PRO A 32 1.66 15.82 -3.88
CA PRO A 32 2.08 16.06 -2.50
C PRO A 32 1.47 15.03 -1.55
N GLY A 33 2.26 14.56 -0.58
CA GLY A 33 1.83 13.59 0.41
C GLY A 33 2.01 12.12 0.01
N VAL A 34 2.47 11.84 -1.22
CA VAL A 34 2.82 10.48 -1.62
C VAL A 34 4.01 9.97 -0.79
N ARG A 35 3.81 8.84 -0.12
CA ARG A 35 4.87 8.12 0.59
C ARG A 35 5.35 6.99 -0.32
N ARG A 36 6.66 6.91 -0.55
CA ARG A 36 7.32 5.75 -1.17
C ARG A 36 8.03 4.93 -0.10
N PRO A 37 7.30 4.10 0.67
CA PRO A 37 7.96 3.24 1.64
C PRO A 37 8.98 2.37 0.90
N ARG A 38 10.23 2.38 1.37
CA ARG A 38 11.24 1.45 0.90
C ARG A 38 10.87 0.07 1.44
N ALA A 39 10.08 -0.67 0.67
CA ALA A 39 9.84 -2.06 0.95
C ALA A 39 11.10 -2.84 0.55
N SER A 40 11.83 -3.34 1.54
CA SER A 40 12.83 -4.39 1.32
C SER A 40 12.16 -5.74 1.51
N PRO A 41 12.49 -6.76 0.71
CA PRO A 41 12.10 -8.13 1.02
C PRO A 41 12.61 -8.45 2.43
N THR A 42 11.71 -8.67 3.37
CA THR A 42 12.06 -9.24 4.67
C THR A 42 12.33 -10.71 4.39
N GLY A 43 13.57 -11.01 4.02
CA GLY A 43 14.02 -12.39 3.80
C GLY A 43 13.55 -13.27 4.95
N ASP A 44 13.17 -14.50 4.61
CA ASP A 44 12.65 -15.58 5.45
C ASP A 44 11.14 -15.76 5.49
N THR A 45 10.31 -14.80 5.05
CA THR A 45 8.87 -15.05 4.88
C THR A 45 8.53 -15.27 3.41
N PRO A 46 7.81 -16.34 3.01
CA PRO A 46 7.33 -16.46 1.65
C PRO A 46 6.57 -15.18 1.26
N THR A 47 6.91 -14.56 0.13
CA THR A 47 6.06 -13.56 -0.53
C THR A 47 4.63 -14.09 -0.55
N ALA A 48 3.60 -13.26 -0.38
CA ALA A 48 2.20 -13.71 -0.31
C ALA A 48 1.81 -14.76 -1.39
N SER A 49 2.40 -14.69 -2.58
CA SER A 49 2.24 -15.67 -3.67
C SER A 49 2.75 -17.09 -3.40
N ARG A 50 3.65 -17.27 -2.42
CA ARG A 50 4.22 -18.55 -1.99
C ARG A 50 3.48 -19.14 -0.76
N LEU A 51 2.53 -18.41 -0.18
CA LEU A 51 1.67 -18.96 0.87
C LEU A 51 0.66 -19.94 0.25
N PRO A 52 0.38 -21.08 0.89
CA PRO A 52 -0.73 -21.92 0.46
C PRO A 52 -2.03 -21.12 0.52
N PRO A 53 -2.89 -21.20 -0.51
CA PRO A 53 -4.17 -20.49 -0.48
C PRO A 53 -4.99 -20.97 0.72
N PRO A 54 -5.64 -20.06 1.47
CA PRO A 54 -6.50 -20.46 2.56
C PRO A 54 -7.62 -21.34 2.02
N ALA A 55 -8.03 -22.33 2.82
CA ALA A 55 -9.17 -23.17 2.49
C ALA A 55 -10.40 -22.27 2.28
N LYS A 56 -10.94 -22.27 1.06
CA LYS A 56 -12.14 -21.51 0.73
C LYS A 56 -13.32 -22.19 1.45
N PRO A 57 -14.13 -21.47 2.24
CA PRO A 57 -15.21 -22.09 3.01
C PRO A 57 -16.32 -22.70 2.12
N TRP A 58 -16.37 -22.32 0.84
CA TRP A 58 -17.27 -22.88 -0.17
C TRP A 58 -16.63 -23.97 -1.05
N ALA A 59 -15.33 -24.23 -0.90
CA ALA A 59 -14.71 -25.36 -1.59
C ALA A 59 -15.02 -26.62 -0.78
N GLY A 60 -15.99 -27.42 -1.26
CA GLY A 60 -16.21 -28.77 -0.75
C GLY A 60 -14.92 -29.59 -0.79
N ARG A 61 -14.85 -30.64 0.05
CA ARG A 61 -13.68 -31.55 0.15
C ARG A 61 -13.15 -31.88 -1.25
N PRO A 62 -11.82 -31.85 -1.48
CA PRO A 62 -11.26 -32.35 -2.72
C PRO A 62 -11.80 -33.77 -2.95
N LEU A 63 -12.37 -34.01 -4.13
CA LEU A 63 -12.68 -35.37 -4.55
C LEU A 63 -11.32 -36.08 -4.66
N GLU A 64 -11.04 -36.93 -3.68
CA GLU A 64 -9.96 -37.91 -3.69
C GLU A 64 -10.09 -38.69 -5.01
N HIS A 65 -9.29 -38.33 -6.02
CA HIS A 65 -9.19 -39.14 -7.22
C HIS A 65 -8.50 -40.43 -6.81
N GLY A 66 -9.30 -41.49 -6.68
CA GLY A 66 -8.87 -42.79 -6.19
C GLY A 66 -7.61 -43.27 -6.90
N SER A 67 -6.59 -43.59 -6.10
CA SER A 67 -5.48 -44.41 -6.55
C SER A 67 -6.01 -45.81 -6.87
N ALA A 68 -6.25 -46.06 -8.15
CA ALA A 68 -6.39 -47.42 -8.66
C ALA A 68 -5.02 -48.10 -8.55
N HIS A 69 -4.84 -48.92 -7.52
CA HIS A 69 -3.82 -49.95 -7.50
C HIS A 69 -4.25 -51.09 -8.43
N ARG A 70 -3.49 -51.30 -9.51
CA ARG A 70 -3.12 -52.64 -9.99
C ARG A 70 -1.84 -52.56 -10.81
#